data_AF-A0A354UAK5-F1
#
_entry.id   AF-A0A354UAK5-F1
#
_cell.length_a   1.000
_cell.length_b   1.000
_cell.length_c   1.000
_cell.angle_alpha   90.00
_cell.angle_beta   90.00
_cell.angle_gamma   90.00
#
_symmetry.space_group_name_H-M   'P 1'
#
loop_
_entity.id
_entity.type
_entity.pdbx_description
1 polymer ?
#
loop_
_entity_poly.entity_id
_entity_poly.type
_entity_poly.pdbx_seq_one_letter_code
_entity_poly.pdbx_strand_id
1 'polypeptide(L)'
;MSDAKDVFRVQNYYPQFAHCSLPATFAFLREPEISALVNGEYTGRNAESAIRRISEAMRPFRGRHFVSTDFAAPTDSPRFLSSKRGAVVSAQSAWYSLAGSAKIRALAAAGDVQCVCIRKFREFDVPREFRLFVKNGELVAMSQRFLTRHFRRLVRRQEDYWNVAKMFFEEIRSSLPVDTLAIDIYITCKRKVIVVDINPWGEPTDPLMFRDWNREVTEPLGCLLVPPPCMISGDVHVSF
;
A
#
# COMPACT_ATOMS: atom_id res chain seq x y z
N MET A 1 22.67 8.53 -3.97
CA MET A 1 21.27 9.03 -3.92
C MET A 1 20.25 7.95 -4.32
N SER A 2 20.62 6.90 -5.09
CA SER A 2 19.75 5.74 -5.39
C SER A 2 19.41 4.89 -4.15
N ASP A 3 20.35 4.73 -3.22
CA ASP A 3 20.25 3.73 -2.16
C ASP A 3 19.14 3.99 -1.13
N ALA A 4 18.81 5.26 -0.86
CA ALA A 4 17.82 5.62 0.16
C ALA A 4 16.38 5.32 -0.26
N LYS A 5 16.09 5.33 -1.57
CA LYS A 5 14.75 5.02 -2.10
C LYS A 5 14.57 3.52 -2.27
N ASP A 6 15.65 2.82 -2.62
CA ASP A 6 15.61 1.38 -2.92
C ASP A 6 15.18 0.54 -1.72
N VAL A 7 15.40 1.01 -0.49
CA VAL A 7 14.91 0.31 0.71
C VAL A 7 13.38 0.18 0.76
N PHE A 8 12.66 1.06 0.06
CA PHE A 8 11.18 1.04 -0.04
C PHE A 8 10.67 0.20 -1.21
N ARG A 9 11.55 -0.45 -1.99
CA ARG A 9 11.12 -1.42 -3.00
C ARG A 9 10.60 -2.66 -2.31
N VAL A 10 9.41 -3.12 -2.69
CA VAL A 10 8.79 -4.30 -2.07
C VAL A 10 9.69 -5.53 -2.07
N GLN A 11 10.44 -5.80 -3.14
CA GLN A 11 11.34 -6.95 -3.21
C GLN A 11 12.52 -6.85 -2.22
N ASN A 12 12.87 -5.64 -1.77
CA ASN A 12 13.98 -5.40 -0.87
C ASN A 12 13.56 -5.55 0.59
N TYR A 13 12.42 -4.97 1.00
CA TYR A 13 11.96 -5.10 2.38
C TYR A 13 11.22 -6.42 2.64
N TYR A 14 10.47 -6.96 1.66
CA TYR A 14 9.56 -8.10 1.88
C TYR A 14 10.19 -9.32 2.56
N PRO A 15 11.42 -9.77 2.24
CA PRO A 15 12.02 -10.94 2.90
C PRO A 15 12.06 -10.82 4.43
N GLN A 16 12.26 -9.62 4.97
CA GLN A 16 12.31 -9.38 6.42
C GLN A 16 10.91 -9.46 7.05
N PHE A 17 9.87 -9.08 6.31
CA PHE A 17 8.48 -9.05 6.78
C PHE A 17 7.62 -10.22 6.29
N ALA A 18 8.19 -11.21 5.61
CA ALA A 18 7.43 -12.31 5.00
C ALA A 18 6.60 -13.10 6.03
N HIS A 19 7.05 -13.17 7.28
CA HIS A 19 6.37 -13.83 8.40
C HIS A 19 5.11 -13.08 8.87
N CYS A 20 5.02 -11.78 8.60
CA CYS A 20 3.92 -10.90 9.02
C CYS A 20 3.29 -10.13 7.85
N SER A 21 3.53 -10.52 6.60
CA SER A 21 2.92 -9.92 5.40
C SER A 21 2.07 -10.93 4.62
N LEU A 22 1.40 -10.48 3.56
CA LEU A 22 0.73 -11.38 2.63
C LEU A 22 1.79 -12.09 1.77
N PRO A 23 1.68 -13.43 1.57
CA PRO A 23 2.56 -14.14 0.67
C PRO A 23 2.63 -13.48 -0.71
N ALA A 24 3.86 -13.20 -1.14
CA ALA A 24 4.18 -12.53 -2.39
C ALA A 24 5.20 -13.31 -3.22
N THR A 25 5.09 -13.17 -4.54
CA THR A 25 6.08 -13.60 -5.53
C THR A 25 6.44 -12.43 -6.43
N PHE A 26 7.58 -12.51 -7.10
CA PHE A 26 8.12 -11.41 -7.90
C PHE A 26 8.49 -11.88 -9.30
N ALA A 27 8.06 -11.13 -10.30
CA ALA A 27 8.43 -11.30 -11.71
C ALA A 27 9.32 -10.12 -12.13
N PHE A 28 10.64 -10.32 -12.13
CA PHE A 28 11.61 -9.30 -12.55
C PHE A 28 11.57 -9.07 -14.06
N LEU A 29 11.24 -7.87 -14.47
CA LEU A 29 11.07 -7.51 -15.89
C LEU A 29 12.43 -7.25 -16.54
N ARG A 30 12.49 -7.48 -17.85
CA ARG A 30 13.63 -7.09 -18.69
C ARG A 30 13.43 -5.71 -19.28
N GLU A 31 14.50 -5.03 -19.67
CA GLU A 31 14.44 -3.69 -20.30
C GLU A 31 13.42 -3.57 -21.45
N PRO A 32 13.31 -4.54 -22.40
CA PRO A 32 12.29 -4.45 -23.44
C PRO A 32 10.86 -4.59 -22.91
N GLU A 33 10.68 -5.38 -21.83
CA GLU A 33 9.38 -5.54 -21.16
C GLU A 33 9.00 -4.26 -20.41
N ILE A 34 9.96 -3.60 -19.74
CA ILE A 34 9.77 -2.29 -19.09
C ILE A 34 9.45 -1.22 -20.14
N SER A 35 10.14 -1.20 -21.27
CA SER A 35 9.86 -0.26 -22.37
C SER A 35 8.43 -0.42 -22.90
N ALA A 36 7.96 -1.66 -23.07
CA ALA A 36 6.56 -1.94 -23.43
C ALA A 36 5.57 -1.45 -22.37
N LEU A 37 5.92 -1.58 -21.08
CA LEU A 37 5.12 -1.05 -19.98
C LEU A 37 5.03 0.48 -20.06
N VAL A 38 6.15 1.17 -20.26
CA VAL A 38 6.20 2.65 -20.43
C VAL A 38 5.26 3.12 -21.53
N ASN A 39 5.26 2.41 -22.67
CA ASN A 39 4.40 2.73 -23.81
C ASN A 39 2.93 2.31 -23.62
N GLY A 40 2.59 1.61 -22.53
CA GLY A 40 1.25 1.09 -22.30
C GLY A 40 0.83 0.01 -23.29
N GLU A 41 1.79 -0.75 -23.83
CA GLU A 41 1.54 -1.78 -24.83
C GLU A 41 0.82 -2.98 -24.19
N TYR A 42 -0.37 -3.30 -24.70
CA TYR A 42 -1.12 -4.50 -24.27
C TYR A 42 -0.71 -5.75 -25.04
N THR A 43 -0.24 -5.59 -26.27
CA THR A 43 0.11 -6.68 -27.20
C THR A 43 1.50 -6.47 -27.76
N GLY A 44 2.01 -7.46 -28.48
CA GLY A 44 3.36 -7.43 -29.06
C GLY A 44 4.35 -8.27 -28.27
N ARG A 45 5.50 -8.53 -28.90
CA ARG A 45 6.51 -9.50 -28.42
C ARG A 45 6.95 -9.24 -26.97
N ASN A 46 7.15 -7.98 -26.60
CA ASN A 46 7.64 -7.61 -25.28
C ASN A 46 6.54 -7.74 -24.21
N ALA A 47 5.31 -7.30 -24.51
CA ALA A 47 4.15 -7.52 -23.65
C ALA A 47 3.88 -9.02 -23.43
N GLU A 48 3.93 -9.83 -24.48
CA GLU A 48 3.78 -11.29 -24.41
C GLU A 48 4.88 -11.95 -23.56
N SER A 49 6.13 -11.49 -23.69
CA SER A 49 7.25 -11.93 -22.85
C SER A 49 7.00 -11.62 -21.37
N ALA A 50 6.54 -10.41 -21.05
CA ALA A 50 6.20 -9.99 -19.69
C ALA A 50 5.04 -10.81 -19.12
N ILE A 51 3.98 -11.04 -19.91
CA ILE A 51 2.83 -11.87 -19.54
C ILE A 51 3.27 -13.29 -19.19
N ARG A 52 4.16 -13.91 -19.98
CA ARG A 52 4.69 -15.24 -19.67
C ARG A 52 5.41 -15.27 -18.32
N ARG A 53 6.23 -14.24 -18.04
CA ARG A 53 6.96 -14.13 -16.77
C ARG A 53 6.02 -13.95 -15.57
N ILE A 54 5.02 -13.08 -15.70
CA ILE A 54 3.98 -12.91 -14.68
C ILE A 54 3.23 -14.22 -14.46
N SER A 55 2.95 -14.98 -15.53
CA SER A 55 2.30 -16.29 -15.43
C SER A 55 3.09 -17.29 -14.60
N GLU A 56 4.42 -17.35 -14.77
CA GLU A 56 5.30 -18.19 -13.95
C GLU A 56 5.26 -17.80 -12.47
N ALA A 57 5.36 -16.51 -12.17
CA ALA A 57 5.32 -16.00 -10.81
C ALA A 57 3.94 -16.14 -10.14
N MET A 58 2.85 -16.22 -10.91
CA MET A 58 1.50 -16.45 -10.39
C MET A 58 1.23 -17.89 -9.94
N ARG A 59 2.00 -18.88 -10.43
CA ARG A 59 1.75 -20.33 -10.21
C ARG A 59 1.55 -20.72 -8.74
N PRO A 60 2.26 -20.15 -7.75
CA PRO A 60 2.09 -20.53 -6.34
C PRO A 60 0.71 -20.16 -5.76
N PHE A 61 -0.02 -19.24 -6.37
CA PHE A 61 -1.30 -18.76 -5.86
C PHE A 61 -2.45 -19.16 -6.78
N ARG A 62 -3.47 -19.82 -6.22
CA ARG A 62 -4.73 -20.13 -6.92
C ARG A 62 -5.75 -19.00 -6.74
N GLY A 63 -6.60 -18.79 -7.76
CA GLY A 63 -7.75 -17.89 -7.70
C GLY A 63 -7.42 -16.46 -8.16
N ARG A 64 -7.95 -15.46 -7.43
CA ARG A 64 -7.73 -14.04 -7.71
C ARG A 64 -6.40 -13.57 -7.13
N HIS A 65 -5.71 -12.68 -7.85
CA HIS A 65 -4.44 -12.06 -7.47
C HIS A 65 -4.57 -10.55 -7.38
N PHE A 66 -3.66 -9.96 -6.62
CA PHE A 66 -3.39 -8.53 -6.59
C PHE A 66 -1.99 -8.31 -7.16
N VAL A 67 -1.83 -7.29 -8.02
CA VAL A 67 -0.53 -6.97 -8.62
C VAL A 67 -0.14 -5.53 -8.33
N SER A 68 1.14 -5.33 -8.05
CA SER A 68 1.78 -4.03 -7.92
C SER A 68 3.15 -4.07 -8.60
N THR A 69 3.80 -2.92 -8.72
CA THR A 69 5.24 -2.81 -8.99
C THR A 69 6.00 -2.62 -7.68
N ASP A 70 7.28 -2.30 -7.78
CA ASP A 70 8.23 -1.99 -6.72
C ASP A 70 7.66 -1.08 -5.62
N PHE A 71 7.02 0.02 -6.03
CA PHE A 71 6.58 1.10 -5.12
C PHE A 71 5.08 1.33 -5.12
N ALA A 72 4.35 0.83 -6.12
CA ALA A 72 2.95 1.21 -6.29
C ALA A 72 2.08 0.14 -6.94
N ALA A 73 0.83 0.10 -6.50
CA ALA A 73 -0.26 -0.57 -7.18
C ALA A 73 -0.88 0.33 -8.28
N PRO A 74 -1.47 -0.27 -9.34
CA PRO A 74 -2.12 0.44 -10.44
C PRO A 74 -3.53 0.95 -10.04
N THR A 75 -3.59 1.79 -9.02
CA THR A 75 -4.84 2.25 -8.37
C THR A 75 -5.73 3.11 -9.27
N ASP A 76 -5.14 3.74 -10.28
CA ASP A 76 -5.79 4.55 -11.32
C ASP A 76 -6.20 3.73 -12.57
N SER A 77 -5.86 2.44 -12.63
CA SER A 77 -6.24 1.61 -13.79
C SER A 77 -7.75 1.36 -13.84
N PRO A 78 -8.34 1.18 -15.04
CA PRO A 78 -9.76 0.82 -15.17
C PRO A 78 -10.12 -0.44 -14.38
N ARG A 79 -9.18 -1.38 -14.24
CA ARG A 79 -9.36 -2.60 -13.45
C ARG A 79 -9.55 -2.30 -11.96
N PHE A 80 -8.79 -1.37 -11.42
CA PHE A 80 -8.86 -0.98 -10.01
C PHE A 80 -10.13 -0.19 -9.70
N LEU A 81 -10.51 0.72 -10.60
CA LEU A 81 -11.71 1.56 -10.46
C LEU A 81 -13.02 0.78 -10.71
N SER A 82 -12.95 -0.37 -11.37
CA SER A 82 -14.11 -1.24 -11.56
C SER A 82 -14.56 -1.95 -10.28
N SER A 83 -15.71 -2.64 -10.35
CA SER A 83 -16.21 -3.51 -9.27
C SER A 83 -15.23 -4.62 -8.85
N LYS A 84 -14.20 -4.91 -9.67
CA LYS A 84 -13.16 -5.91 -9.37
C LYS A 84 -12.13 -5.40 -8.35
N ARG A 85 -12.06 -4.09 -8.09
CA ARG A 85 -11.14 -3.48 -7.11
C ARG A 85 -9.68 -3.93 -7.29
N GLY A 86 -9.24 -4.04 -8.54
CA GLY A 86 -7.86 -4.42 -8.88
C GLY A 86 -7.60 -5.92 -8.89
N ALA A 87 -8.59 -6.76 -8.58
CA ALA A 87 -8.43 -8.21 -8.65
C ALA A 87 -8.18 -8.69 -10.10
N VAL A 88 -7.12 -9.46 -10.30
CA VAL A 88 -6.76 -10.09 -11.57
C VAL A 88 -6.83 -11.60 -11.46
N VAL A 89 -7.05 -12.30 -12.58
CA VAL A 89 -7.22 -13.77 -12.61
C VAL A 89 -6.29 -14.47 -13.60
N SER A 90 -5.63 -13.69 -14.45
CA SER A 90 -4.68 -14.16 -15.44
C SER A 90 -3.53 -13.16 -15.56
N ALA A 91 -2.37 -13.65 -16.00
CA ALA A 91 -1.20 -12.82 -16.26
C ALA A 91 -1.48 -11.72 -17.30
N GLN A 92 -2.32 -11.99 -18.30
CA GLN A 92 -2.77 -10.98 -19.26
C GLN A 92 -3.57 -9.87 -18.55
N SER A 93 -4.53 -10.23 -17.68
CA SER A 93 -5.29 -9.22 -16.94
C SER A 93 -4.45 -8.43 -15.94
N ALA A 94 -3.39 -9.04 -15.39
CA ALA A 94 -2.38 -8.35 -14.59
C ALA A 94 -1.60 -7.33 -15.42
N TRP A 95 -1.06 -7.76 -16.56
CA TRP A 95 -0.34 -6.88 -17.48
C TRP A 95 -1.21 -5.70 -17.93
N TYR A 96 -2.46 -5.95 -18.32
CA TYR A 96 -3.38 -4.90 -18.76
C TYR A 96 -3.70 -3.91 -17.64
N SER A 97 -3.81 -4.40 -16.39
CA SER A 97 -3.99 -3.53 -15.23
C SER A 97 -2.80 -2.61 -15.02
N LEU A 98 -1.56 -3.10 -15.22
CA LEU A 98 -0.34 -2.35 -15.03
C LEU A 98 -0.09 -1.37 -16.20
N ALA A 99 -0.13 -1.84 -17.44
CA ALA A 99 0.04 -1.02 -18.65
C ALA A 99 -1.07 0.02 -18.84
N GLY A 100 -2.26 -0.25 -18.31
CA GLY A 100 -3.40 0.68 -18.31
C GLY A 100 -3.36 1.74 -17.21
N SER A 101 -2.37 1.72 -16.32
CA SER A 101 -2.19 2.69 -15.24
C SER A 101 -1.19 3.77 -15.63
N ALA A 102 -1.64 5.01 -15.75
CA ALA A 102 -0.74 6.14 -16.04
C ALA A 102 0.31 6.31 -14.93
N LYS A 103 -0.08 6.10 -13.67
CA LYS A 103 0.82 6.08 -12.52
C LYS A 103 1.95 5.06 -12.68
N ILE A 104 1.63 3.81 -13.03
CA ILE A 104 2.65 2.76 -13.20
C ILE A 104 3.55 3.06 -14.39
N ARG A 105 3.01 3.57 -15.50
CA ARG A 105 3.83 3.95 -16.67
C ARG A 105 4.80 5.07 -16.34
N ALA A 106 4.38 6.06 -15.57
CA ALA A 106 5.25 7.14 -15.11
C ALA A 106 6.40 6.64 -14.23
N LEU A 107 6.12 5.71 -13.30
CA LEU A 107 7.16 5.06 -12.50
C LEU A 107 8.12 4.24 -13.37
N ALA A 108 7.60 3.48 -14.34
CA ALA A 108 8.43 2.71 -15.26
C ALA A 108 9.36 3.64 -16.07
N ALA A 109 8.84 4.77 -16.56
CA ALA A 109 9.61 5.76 -17.31
C ALA A 109 10.70 6.44 -16.46
N ALA A 110 10.46 6.56 -15.14
CA ALA A 110 11.42 7.09 -14.18
C ALA A 110 12.49 6.08 -13.72
N GLY A 111 12.48 4.84 -14.22
CA GLY A 111 13.40 3.78 -13.77
C GLY A 111 13.03 3.17 -12.41
N ASP A 112 11.80 3.39 -11.95
CA ASP A 112 11.34 2.95 -10.64
C ASP A 112 10.66 1.58 -10.66
N VAL A 113 10.59 0.90 -11.81
CA VAL A 113 9.99 -0.43 -11.94
C VAL A 113 11.05 -1.45 -12.37
N GLN A 114 11.27 -2.45 -11.54
CA GLN A 114 12.14 -3.60 -11.83
C GLN A 114 11.35 -4.90 -11.86
N CYS A 115 10.24 -4.98 -11.11
CA CYS A 115 9.46 -6.20 -11.02
C CYS A 115 7.96 -5.95 -10.92
N VAL A 116 7.20 -7.01 -11.23
CA VAL A 116 5.80 -7.12 -10.82
C VAL A 116 5.76 -7.95 -9.55
N CYS A 117 5.17 -7.39 -8.49
CA CYS A 117 4.85 -8.11 -7.27
C CYS A 117 3.45 -8.70 -7.37
N ILE A 118 3.33 -10.00 -7.11
CA ILE A 118 2.07 -10.75 -7.15
C ILE A 118 1.75 -11.22 -5.74
N ARG A 119 0.55 -10.89 -5.26
CA ARG A 119 0.00 -11.38 -3.99
C ARG A 119 -1.33 -12.06 -4.23
N LYS A 120 -1.74 -12.96 -3.33
CA LYS A 120 -3.12 -13.45 -3.34
C LYS A 120 -4.08 -12.29 -3.07
N PHE A 121 -5.12 -12.14 -3.90
CA PHE A 121 -6.13 -11.10 -3.68
C PHE A 121 -6.90 -11.40 -2.40
N ARG A 122 -6.99 -10.40 -1.53
CA ARG A 122 -7.79 -10.46 -0.31
C ARG A 122 -8.60 -9.20 -0.18
N GLU A 123 -9.83 -9.36 0.27
CA GLU A 123 -10.69 -8.25 0.65
C GLU A 123 -10.47 -8.01 2.14
N PHE A 124 -9.94 -6.83 2.46
CA PHE A 124 -9.79 -6.36 3.82
C PHE A 124 -11.07 -5.65 4.28
N ASP A 125 -11.35 -5.79 5.56
CA ASP A 125 -12.40 -4.99 6.19
C ASP A 125 -11.83 -3.59 6.45
N VAL A 126 -12.14 -2.67 5.55
CA VAL A 126 -11.67 -1.27 5.47
C VAL A 126 -11.33 -0.60 6.81
N PRO A 127 -12.16 -0.65 7.86
CA PRO A 127 -11.89 0.02 9.13
C PRO A 127 -10.74 -0.58 9.95
N ARG A 128 -10.23 -1.75 9.56
CA ARG A 128 -9.09 -2.40 10.24
C ARG A 128 -7.77 -2.18 9.51
N GLU A 129 -7.76 -1.32 8.50
CA GLU A 129 -6.55 -0.85 7.84
C GLU A 129 -6.08 0.45 8.49
N PHE A 130 -4.80 0.50 8.83
CA PHE A 130 -4.17 1.62 9.51
C PHE A 130 -2.81 1.94 8.86
N ARG A 131 -2.33 3.15 9.08
CA ARG A 131 -0.96 3.58 8.77
C ARG A 131 -0.24 3.90 10.07
N LEU A 132 0.89 3.26 10.32
CA LEU A 132 1.81 3.61 11.39
C LEU A 132 2.76 4.72 10.91
N PHE A 133 3.08 5.64 11.80
CA PHE A 133 4.02 6.73 11.56
C PHE A 133 5.20 6.52 12.48
N VAL A 134 6.37 6.26 11.90
CA VAL A 134 7.62 6.04 12.62
C VAL A 134 8.56 7.20 12.30
N LYS A 135 9.08 7.87 13.32
CA LYS A 135 9.98 9.01 13.16
C LYS A 135 11.13 8.88 14.15
N ASN A 136 12.36 8.97 13.65
CA ASN A 136 13.59 8.84 14.45
C ASN A 136 13.61 7.55 15.30
N GLY A 137 13.11 6.45 14.74
CA GLY A 137 13.09 5.13 15.35
C GLY A 137 11.91 4.90 16.30
N GLU A 138 11.05 5.90 16.52
CA GLU A 138 9.93 5.80 17.46
C GLU A 138 8.57 5.79 16.76
N LEU A 139 7.63 5.01 17.29
CA LEU A 139 6.24 5.00 16.81
C LEU A 139 5.49 6.23 17.35
N VAL A 140 5.33 7.25 16.49
CA VAL A 140 4.75 8.54 16.90
C VAL A 140 3.24 8.62 16.73
N ALA A 141 2.64 7.84 15.84
CA ALA A 141 1.18 7.80 15.66
C ALA A 141 0.73 6.56 14.88
N MET A 142 -0.57 6.32 14.89
CA MET A 142 -1.28 5.45 13.95
C MET A 142 -2.51 6.17 13.41
N SER A 143 -2.80 6.13 12.11
CA SER A 143 -4.02 6.68 11.53
C SER A 143 -4.90 5.57 10.98
N GLN A 144 -6.23 5.69 11.04
CA GLN A 144 -7.08 4.89 10.15
C GLN A 144 -6.73 5.17 8.69
N ARG A 145 -6.74 4.14 7.83
CA ARG A 145 -6.29 4.26 6.43
C ARG A 145 -7.32 4.91 5.51
N PHE A 146 -8.61 4.67 5.76
CA PHE A 146 -9.71 5.17 4.94
C PHE A 146 -10.42 6.32 5.65
N LEU A 147 -10.43 7.49 5.02
CA LEU A 147 -10.95 8.72 5.63
C LEU A 147 -12.40 9.04 5.24
N THR A 148 -13.06 8.15 4.50
CA THR A 148 -14.38 8.42 3.89
C THR A 148 -15.50 8.62 4.90
N ARG A 149 -15.37 8.10 6.12
CA ARG A 149 -16.37 8.28 7.18
C ARG A 149 -15.82 8.01 8.57
N HIS A 150 -16.59 8.48 9.56
CA HIS A 150 -16.45 8.06 10.94
C HIS A 150 -16.88 6.60 11.14
N PHE A 151 -15.98 5.76 11.66
CA PHE A 151 -16.31 4.38 12.01
C PHE A 151 -16.53 4.24 13.51
N ARG A 152 -17.79 4.39 13.97
CA ARG A 152 -18.17 4.32 15.40
C ARG A 152 -17.62 3.08 16.13
N ARG A 153 -17.52 1.94 15.44
CA ARG A 153 -16.98 0.68 15.99
C ARG A 153 -15.47 0.72 16.31
N LEU A 154 -14.71 1.63 15.70
CA LEU A 154 -13.29 1.81 15.99
C LEU A 154 -13.06 2.61 17.26
N VAL A 155 -13.92 3.59 17.54
CA VAL A 155 -13.80 4.44 18.75
C VAL A 155 -13.72 3.60 20.02
N ARG A 156 -14.60 2.60 20.15
CA ARG A 156 -14.65 1.69 21.31
C ARG A 156 -13.42 0.76 21.43
N ARG A 157 -12.59 0.66 20.39
CA ARG A 157 -11.45 -0.25 20.29
C ARG A 157 -10.16 0.49 19.99
N GLN A 158 -10.17 1.82 20.04
CA GLN A 158 -9.09 2.67 19.56
C GLN A 158 -7.80 2.40 20.34
N GLU A 159 -7.90 2.37 21.67
CA GLU A 159 -6.79 2.06 22.56
C GLU A 159 -6.29 0.62 22.41
N ASP A 160 -7.19 -0.35 22.27
CA ASP A 160 -6.83 -1.75 22.04
C ASP A 160 -6.09 -1.95 20.71
N TYR A 161 -6.55 -1.34 19.60
CA TYR A 161 -5.81 -1.36 18.34
C TYR A 161 -4.45 -0.66 18.46
N TRP A 162 -4.37 0.45 19.21
CA TRP A 162 -3.11 1.16 19.45
C TRP A 162 -2.12 0.30 20.23
N ASN A 163 -2.57 -0.39 21.28
CA ASN A 163 -1.73 -1.30 22.05
C ASN A 163 -1.21 -2.47 21.20
N VAL A 164 -2.05 -3.05 20.35
CA VAL A 164 -1.62 -4.07 19.38
C VAL A 164 -0.57 -3.54 18.42
N ALA A 165 -0.74 -2.30 17.92
CA ALA A 165 0.23 -1.68 17.03
C ALA A 165 1.58 -1.41 17.72
N LYS A 166 1.58 -0.95 18.99
CA LYS A 166 2.80 -0.77 19.77
C LYS A 166 3.55 -2.08 19.98
N MET A 167 2.86 -3.13 20.42
CA MET A 167 3.49 -4.44 20.63
C MET A 167 4.10 -4.98 19.34
N PHE A 168 3.35 -4.90 18.24
CA PHE A 168 3.85 -5.30 16.93
C PHE A 168 5.05 -4.45 16.48
N PHE A 169 5.04 -3.14 16.72
CA PHE A 169 6.15 -2.26 16.37
C PHE A 169 7.44 -2.67 17.10
N GLU A 170 7.37 -2.95 18.41
CA GLU A 170 8.54 -3.43 19.17
C GLU A 170 9.11 -4.74 18.60
N GLU A 171 8.25 -5.64 18.10
CA GLU A 171 8.68 -6.89 17.46
C GLU A 171 9.47 -6.65 16.15
N ILE A 172 9.11 -5.63 15.37
CA ILE A 172 9.68 -5.40 14.04
C ILE A 172 10.69 -4.26 13.97
N ARG A 173 10.82 -3.43 15.02
CA ARG A 173 11.60 -2.18 15.02
C ARG A 173 13.03 -2.37 14.52
N SER A 174 13.69 -3.45 14.95
CA SER A 174 15.08 -3.76 14.56
C SER A 174 15.24 -4.24 13.11
N SER A 175 14.14 -4.64 12.46
CA SER A 175 14.11 -5.06 11.05
C SER A 175 13.65 -3.95 10.11
N LEU A 176 13.40 -2.73 10.62
CA LEU A 176 13.02 -1.62 9.77
C LEU A 176 14.22 -1.16 8.93
N PRO A 177 14.02 -0.87 7.64
CA PRO A 177 15.11 -0.46 6.77
C PRO A 177 15.69 0.93 7.11
N VAL A 178 14.87 1.78 7.74
CA VAL A 178 15.22 3.15 8.12
C VAL A 178 14.45 3.53 9.39
N ASP A 179 14.88 4.60 10.06
CA ASP A 179 14.28 5.06 11.32
C ASP A 179 13.05 5.96 11.13
N THR A 180 12.83 6.48 9.92
CA THR A 180 11.74 7.41 9.63
C THR A 180 10.98 6.96 8.38
N LEU A 181 9.76 6.45 8.57
CA LEU A 181 8.92 5.87 7.52
C LEU A 181 7.44 5.77 7.92
N ALA A 182 6.61 5.35 6.99
CA ALA A 182 5.23 4.97 7.24
C ALA A 182 4.98 3.50 6.88
N ILE A 183 4.16 2.81 7.68
CA ILE A 183 3.84 1.38 7.47
C ILE A 183 2.33 1.21 7.36
N ASP A 184 1.85 0.75 6.21
CA ASP A 184 0.46 0.35 6.07
C ASP A 184 0.28 -1.06 6.64
N ILE A 185 -0.64 -1.19 7.57
CA ILE A 185 -0.95 -2.44 8.26
C ILE A 185 -2.44 -2.76 8.22
N TYR A 186 -2.75 -4.04 8.34
CA TYR A 186 -4.09 -4.53 8.61
C TYR A 186 -4.12 -5.31 9.92
N ILE A 187 -5.03 -4.96 10.83
CA ILE A 187 -5.20 -5.68 12.09
C ILE A 187 -6.37 -6.67 11.96
N THR A 188 -6.10 -7.95 12.11
CA THR A 188 -7.13 -9.00 12.01
C THR A 188 -8.09 -8.98 13.21
N CYS A 189 -9.23 -9.69 13.09
CA CYS A 189 -10.15 -9.88 14.22
C CYS A 189 -9.52 -10.62 15.41
N LYS A 190 -8.41 -11.34 15.18
CA LYS A 190 -7.62 -12.05 16.21
C LYS A 190 -6.41 -11.25 16.70
N ARG A 191 -6.37 -9.93 16.44
CA ARG A 191 -5.27 -9.03 16.83
C ARG A 191 -3.89 -9.35 16.25
N LYS A 192 -3.82 -10.18 15.21
CA LYS A 192 -2.61 -10.33 14.40
C LYS A 192 -2.49 -9.16 13.44
N VAL A 193 -1.29 -8.60 13.31
CA VAL A 193 -0.97 -7.53 12.37
C VAL A 193 -0.45 -8.14 11.06
N ILE A 194 -0.86 -7.56 9.94
CA ILE A 194 -0.36 -7.89 8.60
C ILE A 194 0.25 -6.61 8.01
N VAL A 195 1.54 -6.63 7.69
CA VAL A 195 2.19 -5.56 6.92
C VAL A 195 1.69 -5.61 5.48
N VAL A 196 1.05 -4.53 5.05
CA VAL A 196 0.52 -4.36 3.70
C VAL A 196 1.56 -3.69 2.81
N ASP A 197 2.18 -2.62 3.31
CA ASP A 197 3.16 -1.83 2.55
C ASP A 197 4.08 -1.01 3.47
N ILE A 198 5.27 -0.68 2.99
CA ILE A 198 6.25 0.16 3.68
C ILE A 198 6.59 1.33 2.77
N ASN A 199 6.39 2.55 3.27
CA ASN A 199 6.41 3.78 2.49
C ASN A 199 7.38 4.81 3.09
N PRO A 200 7.98 5.69 2.26
CA PRO A 200 8.79 6.79 2.76
C PRO A 200 7.96 7.77 3.58
N TRP A 201 8.62 8.46 4.51
CA TRP A 201 8.04 9.60 5.23
C TRP A 201 7.97 10.81 4.29
N GLY A 202 6.80 11.43 4.18
CA GLY A 202 6.59 12.54 3.25
C GLY A 202 6.06 12.10 1.88
N GLU A 203 6.00 13.05 0.95
CA GLU A 203 5.52 12.80 -0.41
C GLU A 203 6.33 11.68 -1.10
N PRO A 204 5.67 10.75 -1.83
CA PRO A 204 4.27 10.76 -2.27
C PRO A 204 3.28 10.09 -1.30
N THR A 205 3.69 9.82 -0.05
CA THR A 205 2.88 9.14 0.95
C THR A 205 1.88 10.12 1.56
N ASP A 206 0.59 9.81 1.51
CA ASP A 206 -0.47 10.62 2.14
C ASP A 206 -0.36 10.59 3.69
N PRO A 207 -0.34 11.75 4.39
CA PRO A 207 -0.25 11.80 5.85
C PRO A 207 -1.55 11.38 6.57
N LEU A 208 -2.68 11.25 5.87
CA LEU A 208 -3.97 10.86 6.42
C LEU A 208 -4.38 11.70 7.64
N MET A 209 -4.77 11.08 8.76
CA MET A 209 -5.11 11.80 9.99
C MET A 209 -3.90 12.40 10.71
N PHE A 210 -2.67 12.09 10.29
CA PHE A 210 -1.46 12.79 10.76
C PHE A 210 -1.40 14.24 10.23
N ARG A 211 -2.09 14.49 9.11
CA ARG A 211 -2.32 15.78 8.43
C ARG A 211 -1.10 16.48 7.85
N ASP A 212 0.02 16.50 8.56
CA ASP A 212 1.23 17.22 8.15
C ASP A 212 2.50 16.45 8.56
N TRP A 213 3.33 16.13 7.58
CA TRP A 213 4.61 15.43 7.78
C TRP A 213 5.65 16.22 8.59
N ASN A 214 5.52 17.55 8.64
CA ASN A 214 6.40 18.43 9.41
C ASN A 214 5.91 18.65 10.84
N ARG A 215 4.78 18.06 11.22
CA ARG A 215 4.24 18.16 12.58
C ARG A 215 5.29 17.72 13.61
N GLU A 216 5.52 18.59 14.58
CA GLU A 216 6.30 18.26 15.77
C GLU A 216 5.48 17.37 16.71
N VAL A 217 6.13 16.31 17.19
CA VAL A 217 5.51 15.31 18.07
C VAL A 217 6.49 15.05 19.21
N THR A 218 6.15 15.54 20.40
CA THR A 218 6.94 15.32 21.63
C THR A 218 6.56 14.02 22.34
N GLU A 219 5.32 13.57 22.16
CA GLU A 219 4.79 12.31 22.71
C GLU A 219 3.91 11.62 21.66
N PRO A 220 3.81 10.27 21.66
CA PRO A 220 3.00 9.55 20.69
C PRO A 220 1.53 10.02 20.69
N LEU A 221 1.03 10.40 19.51
CA LEU A 221 -0.35 10.90 19.32
C LEU A 221 -1.41 9.79 19.43
N GLY A 222 -0.99 8.54 19.56
CA GLY A 222 -1.88 7.39 19.63
C GLY A 222 -2.52 7.03 18.29
N CYS A 223 -3.71 6.42 18.37
CA CYS A 223 -4.52 6.07 17.20
C CYS A 223 -5.43 7.24 16.81
N LEU A 224 -5.27 7.78 15.60
CA LEU A 224 -6.00 8.90 15.03
C LEU A 224 -7.13 8.38 14.15
N LEU A 225 -8.36 8.72 14.54
CA LEU A 225 -9.58 8.31 13.84
C LEU A 225 -10.31 9.53 13.27
N VAL A 226 -11.06 9.34 12.19
CA VAL A 226 -11.94 10.39 11.66
C VAL A 226 -12.98 10.73 12.73
N PRO A 227 -13.12 12.01 13.13
CA PRO A 227 -14.08 12.42 14.15
C PRO A 227 -15.52 12.18 13.70
N PRO A 228 -16.49 12.09 14.63
CA PRO A 228 -17.89 12.05 14.27
C PRO A 228 -18.27 13.29 13.46
N PRO A 229 -19.18 13.18 12.48
CA PRO A 229 -19.67 14.34 11.75
C PRO A 229 -20.28 15.35 12.73
N CYS A 230 -19.90 16.61 12.60
CA CYS A 230 -20.52 17.70 13.34
C CYS A 230 -21.87 18.02 12.67
N MET A 231 -22.96 17.94 13.42
CA MET A 231 -24.25 18.45 12.98
C MET A 231 -24.19 19.97 13.05
N ILE A 232 -24.17 20.65 11.91
CA ILE A 232 -24.37 22.10 11.87
C ILE A 232 -25.88 22.33 11.91
N SER A 233 -26.37 22.91 13.00
CA SER A 233 -27.76 23.36 13.13
C SER A 233 -27.80 24.89 13.10
N GLY A 234 -28.61 25.44 12.20
CA GLY A 234 -28.81 26.88 11.99
C GLY A 234 -29.38 27.14 10.59
N ASP A 235 -29.93 28.33 10.35
CA ASP A 235 -30.40 28.73 9.01
C ASP A 235 -29.19 28.86 8.08
N VAL A 236 -28.96 27.82 7.27
CA VAL A 236 -27.95 27.85 6.21
C VAL A 236 -28.52 28.68 5.07
N HIS A 237 -28.27 29.99 5.09
CA HIS A 237 -28.52 30.85 3.93
C HIS A 237 -27.53 30.48 2.82
N VAL A 238 -27.94 29.56 1.95
CA VAL A 238 -27.23 29.29 0.70
C VAL A 238 -27.64 30.36 -0.30
N SER A 239 -26.76 31.33 -0.54
CA SER A 239 -26.89 32.28 -1.64
C SER A 239 -26.49 31.56 -2.94
N PHE A 240 -27.40 31.50 -3.91
CA PHE A 240 -27.12 31.05 -5.27
C PHE A 240 -26.59 32.20 -6.13
#